data_AF-A0A7W0PKF2-F1
#
_entry.id   AF-A0A7W0PKF2-F1
#
_cell.length_a   1.000
_cell.length_b   1.000
_cell.length_c   1.000
_cell.angle_alpha   90.00
_cell.angle_beta   90.00
_cell.angle_gamma   90.00
#
_symmetry.space_group_name_H-M   'P 1'
#
loop_
_entity.id
_entity.type
_entity.pdbx_description
1 polymer ?
#
loop_
_entity_poly.entity_id
_entity_poly.type
_entity_poly.pdbx_seq_one_letter_code
_entity_poly.pdbx_strand_id
1 'polypeptide(L)'
;MSDALVIEAVRKTITVDCVVEEAFRVFTTDALNWWPIGSHSIHGDEVNEIVFEEREGGEVYELTADGRKGHWASVLAWEPPNRLVLAWNILERETLPTEVEIRFTAEEGATRVDLEHRGWETVVEDRVEKRAHYDTGWDHVLRLYEDRIGS
;
A
#
# COMPACT_ATOMS: atom_id res chain seq x y z
N MET A 1 17.61 28.43 10.14
CA MET A 1 16.43 27.63 9.74
C MET A 1 16.98 26.47 8.95
N SER A 2 16.80 25.25 9.46
CA SER A 2 17.38 24.07 8.82
C SER A 2 16.55 23.76 7.58
N ASP A 3 17.19 23.72 6.41
CA ASP A 3 16.61 23.06 5.25
C ASP A 3 16.42 21.60 5.66
N ALA A 4 15.17 21.20 5.94
CA ALA A 4 14.83 19.80 5.95
C ALA A 4 15.09 19.30 4.52
N LEU A 5 16.03 18.37 4.37
CA LEU A 5 16.25 17.69 3.10
C LEU A 5 14.93 17.01 2.70
N VAL A 6 14.20 17.61 1.76
CA VAL A 6 13.02 16.99 1.15
C VAL A 6 13.52 15.83 0.31
N ILE A 7 13.16 14.61 0.70
CA ILE A 7 13.46 13.42 -0.06
C ILE A 7 12.30 13.15 -1.00
N GLU A 8 12.63 12.92 -2.28
CA GLU A 8 11.64 12.68 -3.31
C GLU A 8 10.78 11.46 -3.00
N ALA A 9 9.46 11.63 -3.13
CA ALA A 9 8.50 10.54 -3.04
C ALA A 9 8.79 9.46 -4.09
N VAL A 10 8.46 8.22 -3.76
CA VAL A 10 8.33 7.17 -4.77
C VAL A 10 6.98 7.36 -5.46
N ARG A 11 6.96 7.32 -6.78
CA ARG A 11 5.76 7.50 -7.60
C ARG A 11 5.67 6.39 -8.62
N LYS A 12 4.53 5.70 -8.65
CA LYS A 12 4.25 4.62 -9.60
C LYS A 12 2.88 4.85 -10.22
N THR A 13 2.75 4.47 -11.47
CA THR A 13 1.51 4.54 -12.22
C THR A 13 1.37 3.27 -13.04
N ILE A 14 0.21 2.64 -12.96
CA ILE A 14 -0.19 1.50 -13.76
C ILE A 14 -1.60 1.73 -14.32
N THR A 15 -1.99 0.94 -15.32
CA THR A 15 -3.34 0.96 -15.87
C THR A 15 -3.90 -0.46 -15.88
N VAL A 16 -5.09 -0.64 -15.30
CA VAL A 16 -5.74 -1.95 -15.16
C VAL A 16 -7.04 -1.98 -15.98
N ASP A 17 -7.31 -3.11 -16.63
CA ASP A 17 -8.43 -3.29 -17.57
C ASP A 17 -9.75 -3.63 -16.85
N CYS A 18 -10.18 -2.73 -15.96
CA CYS A 18 -11.47 -2.81 -15.30
C CYS A 18 -11.98 -1.42 -14.89
N VAL A 19 -13.25 -1.37 -14.47
CA VAL A 19 -13.86 -0.16 -13.92
C VAL A 19 -13.31 0.17 -12.53
N VAL A 20 -13.40 1.44 -12.14
CA VAL A 20 -12.77 1.97 -10.92
C VAL A 20 -13.24 1.25 -9.64
N GLU A 21 -14.50 0.85 -9.59
CA GLU A 21 -15.07 0.10 -8.47
C GLU A 21 -14.42 -1.26 -8.29
N GLU A 22 -14.15 -1.96 -9.40
CA GLU A 22 -13.52 -3.28 -9.38
C GLU A 22 -12.04 -3.17 -9.02
N ALA A 23 -11.33 -2.19 -9.59
CA ALA A 23 -9.95 -1.92 -9.22
C ALA A 23 -9.82 -1.68 -7.71
N PHE A 24 -10.61 -0.76 -7.15
CA PHE A 24 -10.57 -0.47 -5.71
C PHE A 24 -10.90 -1.69 -4.85
N ARG A 25 -11.93 -2.46 -5.24
CA ARG A 25 -12.35 -3.68 -4.53
C ARG A 25 -11.27 -4.76 -4.55
N VAL A 26 -10.61 -4.99 -5.69
CA VAL A 26 -9.51 -5.97 -5.79
C VAL A 26 -8.31 -5.51 -4.97
N PHE A 27 -7.97 -4.22 -5.02
CA PHE A 27 -6.85 -3.67 -4.25
C PHE A 27 -7.02 -3.86 -2.74
N THR A 28 -8.26 -3.76 -2.26
CA THR A 28 -8.58 -3.77 -0.82
C THR A 28 -9.13 -5.12 -0.36
N THR A 29 -10.38 -5.43 -0.70
CA THR A 29 -11.09 -6.64 -0.27
C THR A 29 -10.44 -7.93 -0.78
N ASP A 30 -9.78 -7.90 -1.94
CA ASP A 30 -9.12 -9.09 -2.54
C ASP A 30 -7.61 -9.12 -2.32
N ALA A 31 -7.09 -8.33 -1.37
CA ALA A 31 -5.64 -8.13 -1.17
C ALA A 31 -4.84 -9.43 -1.00
N LEU A 32 -5.40 -10.43 -0.30
CA LEU A 32 -4.75 -11.73 -0.10
C LEU A 32 -4.42 -12.44 -1.41
N ASN A 33 -5.22 -12.24 -2.47
CA ASN A 33 -5.10 -12.98 -3.72
C ASN A 33 -4.10 -12.38 -4.71
N TRP A 34 -3.52 -11.22 -4.40
CA TRP A 34 -2.51 -10.59 -5.27
C TRP A 34 -1.28 -10.09 -4.53
N TRP A 35 -1.39 -9.75 -3.24
CA TRP A 35 -0.24 -9.31 -2.47
C TRP A 35 0.77 -10.46 -2.30
N PRO A 36 2.08 -10.23 -2.50
CA PRO A 36 3.08 -11.29 -2.41
C PRO A 36 3.39 -11.67 -0.96
N ILE A 37 2.48 -12.39 -0.29
CA ILE A 37 2.62 -12.73 1.13
C ILE A 37 3.91 -13.48 1.46
N GLY A 38 4.41 -14.35 0.58
CA GLY A 38 5.66 -15.09 0.83
C GLY A 38 6.93 -14.21 0.92
N SER A 39 6.89 -12.96 0.45
CA SER A 39 8.05 -12.05 0.47
C SER A 39 7.80 -10.67 1.10
N HIS A 40 6.55 -10.19 1.12
CA HIS A 40 6.18 -8.85 1.59
C HIS A 40 5.08 -8.88 2.68
N SER A 41 5.06 -9.92 3.51
CA SER A 41 4.20 -9.99 4.71
C SER A 41 5.04 -10.31 5.96
N ILE A 42 4.48 -10.07 7.14
CA ILE A 42 5.17 -10.28 8.43
C ILE A 42 5.24 -11.78 8.76
N HIS A 43 4.16 -12.52 8.52
CA HIS A 43 4.05 -13.94 8.83
C HIS A 43 4.19 -14.86 7.61
N GLY A 44 4.53 -14.32 6.44
CA GLY A 44 4.84 -15.10 5.24
C GLY A 44 3.64 -15.92 4.76
N ASP A 45 3.93 -17.18 4.40
CA ASP A 45 2.94 -18.14 3.91
C ASP A 45 1.90 -18.57 4.96
N GLU A 46 2.04 -18.13 6.22
CA GLU A 46 1.07 -18.37 7.29
C GLU A 46 -0.11 -17.39 7.26
N VAL A 47 0.00 -16.30 6.49
CA VAL A 47 -1.06 -15.30 6.32
C VAL A 47 -2.24 -15.90 5.56
N ASN A 48 -3.44 -15.76 6.10
CA ASN A 48 -4.69 -16.23 5.50
C ASN A 48 -5.71 -15.11 5.27
N GLU A 49 -5.40 -13.89 5.68
CA GLU A 49 -6.26 -12.72 5.47
C GLU A 49 -5.42 -11.44 5.49
N ILE A 50 -5.74 -10.50 4.61
CA ILE A 50 -5.27 -9.11 4.67
C ILE A 50 -6.52 -8.25 4.82
N VAL A 51 -6.57 -7.48 5.89
CA VAL A 51 -7.74 -6.70 6.30
C VAL A 51 -7.45 -5.23 6.12
N PHE A 52 -8.34 -4.53 5.41
CA PHE A 52 -8.45 -3.08 5.41
C PHE A 52 -9.71 -2.70 6.19
N GLU A 53 -9.57 -2.05 7.35
CA GLU A 53 -10.74 -1.48 8.01
C GLU A 53 -11.23 -0.28 7.21
N GLU A 54 -12.40 -0.43 6.59
CA GLU A 54 -12.97 0.46 5.55
C GLU A 54 -13.46 1.82 6.08
N ARG A 55 -12.62 2.54 6.81
CA ARG A 55 -12.92 3.85 7.42
C ARG A 55 -11.64 4.62 7.74
N GLU A 56 -11.75 5.94 7.76
CA GLU A 56 -10.73 6.79 8.38
C GLU A 56 -10.52 6.42 9.86
N GLY A 57 -9.27 6.41 10.29
CA GLY A 57 -8.86 5.90 11.61
C GLY A 57 -8.99 4.38 11.76
N GLY A 58 -9.16 3.66 10.65
CA GLY A 58 -9.05 2.21 10.57
C GLY A 58 -7.61 1.72 10.55
N GLU A 59 -7.43 0.41 10.42
CA GLU A 59 -6.15 -0.27 10.34
C GLU A 59 -6.05 -1.15 9.09
N VAL A 60 -4.85 -1.25 8.53
CA VAL A 60 -4.46 -2.30 7.59
C VAL A 60 -3.53 -3.29 8.30
N TYR A 61 -3.89 -4.57 8.24
CA TYR A 61 -3.14 -5.63 8.92
C TYR A 61 -3.35 -6.99 8.26
N GLU A 62 -2.43 -7.90 8.51
CA GLU A 62 -2.55 -9.31 8.15
C GLU A 62 -2.99 -10.15 9.36
N LEU A 63 -3.70 -11.25 9.07
CA LEU A 63 -4.00 -12.30 10.03
C LEU A 63 -3.46 -13.64 9.56
N THR A 64 -3.10 -14.48 10.52
CA THR A 64 -2.79 -15.89 10.33
C THR A 64 -3.95 -16.76 10.80
N ALA A 65 -3.97 -18.03 10.38
CA ALA A 65 -5.02 -18.97 10.77
C ALA A 65 -5.07 -19.26 12.30
N ASP A 66 -3.96 -19.05 13.02
CA ASP A 66 -3.88 -19.16 14.48
C ASP A 66 -4.23 -17.85 15.21
N GLY A 67 -4.63 -16.80 14.49
CA GLY A 67 -5.14 -15.55 15.03
C GLY A 67 -4.07 -14.51 15.39
N ARG A 68 -2.82 -14.68 14.96
CA ARG A 68 -1.80 -13.62 15.09
C ARG A 68 -2.12 -12.49 14.13
N LYS A 69 -1.87 -11.27 14.60
CA LYS A 69 -2.11 -10.02 13.86
C LYS A 69 -0.79 -9.32 13.56
N GLY A 70 -0.56 -8.97 12.30
CA GLY A 70 0.59 -8.19 11.86
C GLY A 70 0.15 -6.80 11.37
N HIS A 71 0.53 -5.75 12.09
CA HIS A 71 0.16 -4.37 11.71
C HIS A 71 0.99 -3.88 10.52
N TRP A 72 0.34 -3.30 9.51
CA TRP A 72 1.02 -2.65 8.38
C TRP A 72 0.89 -1.13 8.43
N ALA A 73 -0.33 -0.63 8.61
CA ALA A 73 -0.62 0.79 8.50
C ALA A 73 -1.90 1.20 9.22
N SER A 74 -2.04 2.50 9.47
CA SER A 74 -3.32 3.11 9.87
C SER A 74 -3.95 3.84 8.68
N VAL A 75 -5.28 3.81 8.56
CA VAL A 75 -6.01 4.46 7.46
C VAL A 75 -6.21 5.94 7.78
N LEU A 76 -5.58 6.81 7.00
CA LEU A 76 -5.69 8.27 7.12
C LEU A 76 -6.84 8.85 6.28
N ALA A 77 -7.21 8.19 5.18
CA ALA A 77 -8.38 8.54 4.39
C ALA A 77 -8.92 7.30 3.68
N TRP A 78 -10.24 7.15 3.67
CA TRP A 78 -10.97 6.08 3.00
C TRP A 78 -12.08 6.68 2.14
N GLU A 79 -11.85 6.79 0.84
CA GLU A 79 -12.72 7.49 -0.10
C GLU A 79 -13.01 6.59 -1.31
N PRO A 80 -13.78 5.50 -1.13
CA PRO A 80 -14.06 4.55 -2.21
C PRO A 80 -14.92 5.20 -3.32
N PRO A 81 -14.70 4.84 -4.60
CA PRO A 81 -13.65 3.93 -5.09
C PRO A 81 -12.35 4.65 -5.46
N ASN A 82 -12.18 5.93 -5.12
CA ASN A 82 -11.20 6.78 -5.78
C ASN A 82 -9.88 6.95 -5.03
N ARG A 83 -9.87 6.79 -3.70
CA ARG A 83 -8.67 7.15 -2.92
C ARG A 83 -8.56 6.41 -1.59
N LEU A 84 -7.32 6.05 -1.28
CA LEU A 84 -6.88 5.48 -0.01
C LEU A 84 -5.58 6.18 0.42
N VAL A 85 -5.50 6.59 1.69
CA VAL A 85 -4.25 7.11 2.28
C VAL A 85 -3.94 6.34 3.55
N LEU A 86 -2.69 5.89 3.67
CA LEU A 86 -2.19 5.05 4.75
C LEU A 86 -1.00 5.73 5.44
N ALA A 87 -1.05 5.79 6.77
CA ALA A 87 0.12 5.99 7.61
C ALA A 87 0.87 4.66 7.69
N TRP A 88 1.99 4.58 6.98
CA TRP A 88 2.77 3.37 6.75
C TRP A 88 3.88 3.21 7.78
N ASN A 89 3.70 2.24 8.69
CA ASN A 89 4.58 1.96 9.82
C ASN A 89 4.46 0.48 10.26
N ILE A 90 4.89 -0.42 9.39
CA ILE A 90 4.86 -1.87 9.59
C ILE A 90 5.48 -2.23 10.95
N LEU A 91 4.73 -2.91 11.81
CA LEU A 91 5.10 -3.30 13.18
C LEU A 91 5.51 -2.16 14.16
N GLU A 92 5.66 -0.92 13.69
CA GLU A 92 6.24 0.19 14.46
C GLU A 92 5.22 1.33 14.68
N ARG A 93 4.12 1.02 15.37
CA ARG A 93 3.03 2.00 15.59
C ARG A 93 3.44 3.29 16.29
N GLU A 94 4.51 3.23 17.07
CA GLU A 94 5.02 4.36 17.87
C GLU A 94 6.00 5.24 17.10
N THR A 95 6.42 4.85 15.88
CA THR A 95 7.33 5.67 15.06
C THR A 95 6.53 6.59 14.14
N LEU A 96 7.18 7.70 13.74
CA LEU A 96 6.58 8.60 12.75
C LEU A 96 6.43 7.85 11.42
N PRO A 97 5.21 7.71 10.90
CA PRO A 97 4.97 6.94 9.69
C PRO A 97 5.40 7.74 8.46
N THR A 98 5.80 7.02 7.42
CA THR A 98 5.70 7.52 6.05
C THR A 98 4.25 7.44 5.56
N GLU A 99 3.91 8.06 4.44
CA GLU A 99 2.55 7.98 3.89
C GLU A 99 2.54 7.29 2.55
N VAL A 100 1.57 6.38 2.35
CA VAL A 100 1.24 5.78 1.05
C VAL A 100 -0.14 6.25 0.65
N GLU A 101 -0.23 6.89 -0.51
CA GLU A 101 -1.48 7.33 -1.12
C GLU A 101 -1.69 6.59 -2.43
N ILE A 102 -2.88 6.01 -2.59
CA ILE A 102 -3.31 5.33 -3.80
C ILE A 102 -4.54 6.04 -4.34
N ARG A 103 -4.51 6.36 -5.64
CA ARG A 103 -5.61 7.01 -6.35
C ARG A 103 -6.03 6.16 -7.54
N PHE A 104 -7.34 5.99 -7.70
CA PHE A 104 -7.95 5.27 -8.80
C PHE A 104 -8.75 6.27 -9.64
N THR A 105 -8.31 6.44 -10.89
CA THR A 105 -8.91 7.37 -11.84
C THR A 105 -9.48 6.58 -13.02
N ALA A 106 -10.77 6.74 -13.28
CA ALA A 106 -11.37 6.14 -14.46
C ALA A 106 -10.77 6.75 -15.74
N GLU A 107 -10.41 5.90 -16.69
CA GLU A 107 -10.02 6.23 -18.05
C GLU A 107 -10.96 5.51 -19.03
N GLU A 108 -10.84 5.76 -20.34
CA GLU A 108 -11.74 5.16 -21.34
C GLU A 108 -11.58 3.63 -21.38
N GLY A 109 -12.47 2.92 -20.67
CA GLY A 109 -12.50 1.46 -20.60
C GLY A 109 -11.54 0.83 -19.59
N ALA A 110 -10.79 1.63 -18.82
CA ALA A 110 -9.78 1.15 -17.89
C ALA A 110 -9.71 2.04 -16.64
N THR A 111 -8.86 1.67 -15.68
CA THR A 111 -8.57 2.48 -14.49
C THR A 111 -7.08 2.72 -14.37
N ARG A 112 -6.68 4.00 -14.29
CA ARG A 112 -5.31 4.38 -13.91
C ARG A 112 -5.18 4.34 -12.39
N VAL A 113 -4.17 3.65 -11.90
CA VAL A 113 -3.83 3.58 -10.47
C VAL A 113 -2.51 4.30 -10.26
N ASP A 114 -2.55 5.37 -9.47
CA ASP A 114 -1.39 6.15 -9.08
C ASP A 114 -1.05 5.86 -7.61
N LEU A 115 0.18 5.41 -7.35
CA LEU A 115 0.72 5.20 -6.01
C LEU A 115 1.82 6.24 -5.74
N GLU A 116 1.68 6.95 -4.62
CA GLU A 116 2.70 7.85 -4.09
C GLU A 116 3.09 7.41 -2.68
N HIS A 117 4.39 7.19 -2.44
CA HIS A 117 4.93 6.94 -1.11
C HIS A 117 5.91 8.05 -0.72
N ARG A 118 5.52 8.85 0.28
CA ARG A 118 6.19 10.10 0.69
C ARG A 118 6.52 10.10 2.20
N GLY A 119 7.11 11.19 2.69
CA GLY A 119 7.40 11.40 4.11
C GLY A 119 8.73 10.82 4.58
N TRP A 120 9.65 10.51 3.67
CA TRP A 120 10.95 9.87 3.97
C TRP A 120 11.85 10.71 4.90
N GLU A 121 11.58 12.00 5.05
CA GLU A 121 12.24 12.88 6.01
C GLU A 121 12.01 12.49 7.48
N THR A 122 10.92 11.75 7.77
CA THR A 122 10.60 11.23 9.10
C THR A 122 11.43 10.01 9.48
N VAL A 123 12.00 9.32 8.49
CA VAL A 123 12.78 8.10 8.68
C VAL A 123 14.15 8.44 9.26
N VAL A 124 14.44 7.98 10.48
CA VAL A 124 15.66 8.36 11.21
C VAL A 124 16.92 7.79 10.58
N GLU A 125 16.91 6.50 10.25
CA GLU A 125 18.06 5.73 9.76
C GLU A 125 17.82 5.19 8.35
N ASP A 126 18.88 5.18 7.53
CA ASP A 126 18.91 4.57 6.19
C ASP A 126 17.81 5.06 5.22
N ARG A 127 17.29 6.28 5.43
CA ARG A 127 16.16 6.84 4.67
C ARG A 127 16.29 6.77 3.14
N VAL A 128 17.49 6.97 2.60
CA VAL A 128 17.75 6.91 1.14
C VAL A 128 17.70 5.46 0.64
N GLU A 129 18.29 4.54 1.39
CA GLU A 129 18.29 3.11 1.07
C GLU A 129 16.88 2.53 1.22
N LYS A 130 16.18 2.82 2.33
CA LYS A 130 14.78 2.44 2.52
C LYS A 130 13.91 2.96 1.37
N ARG A 131 14.03 4.24 1.00
CA ARG A 131 13.31 4.81 -0.15
C ARG A 131 13.59 4.06 -1.45
N ALA A 132 14.86 3.71 -1.73
CA ALA A 132 15.23 2.95 -2.92
C ALA A 132 14.68 1.50 -2.91
N HIS A 133 14.66 0.85 -1.74
CA HIS A 133 14.04 -0.46 -1.59
C HIS A 133 12.54 -0.42 -1.90
N TYR A 134 11.80 0.55 -1.34
CA TYR A 134 10.38 0.71 -1.67
C TYR A 134 10.15 1.08 -3.14
N ASP A 135 11.03 1.87 -3.75
CA ASP A 135 10.94 2.19 -5.18
C ASP A 135 10.87 0.93 -6.04
N THR A 136 11.82 0.01 -5.83
CA THR A 136 11.86 -1.27 -6.56
C THR A 136 10.79 -2.27 -6.08
N GLY A 137 10.45 -2.26 -4.78
CA GLY A 137 9.43 -3.12 -4.21
C GLY A 137 8.04 -2.84 -4.79
N TRP A 138 7.67 -1.55 -4.93
CA TRP A 138 6.38 -1.18 -5.50
C TRP A 138 6.23 -1.60 -6.97
N ASP A 139 7.32 -1.59 -7.76
CA ASP A 139 7.27 -2.11 -9.14
C ASP A 139 6.86 -3.59 -9.17
N HIS A 140 7.41 -4.39 -8.26
CA HIS A 140 7.07 -5.80 -8.15
C HIS A 140 5.63 -6.02 -7.67
N VAL A 141 5.25 -5.32 -6.59
CA VAL A 141 3.93 -5.46 -5.95
C VAL A 141 2.80 -5.04 -6.90
N LEU A 142 2.95 -3.90 -7.60
CA LEU A 142 1.91 -3.40 -8.51
C LEU A 142 1.74 -4.28 -9.75
N ARG A 143 2.80 -4.92 -10.25
CA ARG A 143 2.69 -5.90 -11.34
C ARG A 143 1.79 -7.08 -10.97
N LEU A 144 1.90 -7.60 -9.74
CA LEU A 144 1.06 -8.72 -9.29
C LEU A 144 -0.42 -8.32 -9.19
N TYR A 145 -0.67 -7.07 -8.81
CA TYR A 145 -2.01 -6.50 -8.83
C TYR A 145 -2.57 -6.35 -10.26
N GLU A 146 -1.77 -5.88 -11.21
CA GLU A 146 -2.15 -5.85 -12.64
C GLU A 146 -2.49 -7.25 -13.15
N ASP A 147 -1.63 -8.23 -12.88
CA ASP A 147 -1.80 -9.63 -13.29
C ASP A 147 -3.09 -10.22 -12.70
N ARG A 148 -3.44 -9.89 -11.45
CA ARG A 148 -4.67 -10.35 -10.78
C ARG A 148 -5.94 -9.86 -11.46
N ILE A 149 -5.95 -8.63 -12.00
CA ILE A 149 -7.11 -8.07 -12.70
C ILE A 149 -7.23 -8.65 -14.10
N GLY A 150 -6.10 -8.92 -14.75
CA GLY A 150 -6.07 -9.53 -16.09
C GLY A 150 -6.36 -11.04 -16.12
N SER A 151 -6.38 -11.72 -14.97
CA SER A 151 -6.62 -13.17 -14.84
C SER A 151 -8.09 -13.55 -14.71
#